data_AF-A0A9C9GYW3-F1
#
_entry.id   AF-A0A9C9GYW3-F1
#
_cell.length_a   1.000
_cell.length_b   1.000
_cell.length_c   1.000
_cell.angle_alpha   90.00
_cell.angle_beta   90.00
_cell.angle_gamma   90.00
#
_symmetry.space_group_name_H-M   'P 1'
#
loop_
_entity.id
_entity.type
_entity.pdbx_description
1 polymer ?
#
loop_
_entity_poly.entity_id
_entity_poly.type
_entity_poly.pdbx_seq_one_letter_code
_entity_poly.pdbx_strand_id
1 'polypeptide(L)'
;MTTPRKTARTGQATDQHDGDRVIKAEFTRRNHNAIAIDALELRAVRRRFMAINQDRQRRVRESLETRQRVFMQLLPLLFHINHPMLPGYLSNKTPCGISDYAPGKRCIQAARKLARSFSYQRRAQRRYSIHALYMMGSTGTIAYSRTSDFDIWVCHQPGLPEDEAAALREKADGIQCWAESLGLEVHFFLMDDISFREQEHQQLSNENAGSSQHHLLLDEFYRTGLLIAGRFPVWWLVPPEYEARYDEYVDKLIVNRFIKAGDIVDFGGLSELPSEEFFGATLWQLYKAVDSPYKSILKILLMEAYANQYPDVELLAMRFKKMVHQADVQLDRLDPYIMMCNTVEEYLFSRREMDRLDLARRCFYFKVNEAMSKPDRGLSQSWRREAIRELVNSWGWSQSKLTTLDQRRQWKIKRVLEERHLLVDELTRSYRALS
;
A
#
# COMPACT_ATOMS: atom_id res chain seq x y z
N MET A 1 16.01 -88.42 -35.78
CA MET A 1 14.56 -88.60 -35.53
C MET A 1 14.06 -87.31 -34.89
N THR A 2 13.01 -86.62 -35.36
CA THR A 2 12.15 -86.83 -36.55
C THR A 2 11.67 -85.48 -37.09
N THR A 3 11.74 -85.33 -38.41
CA THR A 3 11.17 -84.27 -39.25
C THR A 3 10.17 -84.91 -40.24
N PRO A 4 9.40 -84.19 -41.08
CA PRO A 4 8.98 -82.77 -41.06
C PRO A 4 7.47 -82.55 -41.39
N ARG A 5 7.02 -81.28 -41.38
CA ARG A 5 6.13 -80.63 -42.38
C ARG A 5 6.28 -79.11 -42.19
N LYS A 6 6.67 -78.23 -43.15
CA LYS A 6 6.29 -78.00 -44.56
C LYS A 6 4.78 -77.75 -44.70
N THR A 7 4.28 -76.65 -45.29
CA THR A 7 4.80 -75.69 -46.32
C THR A 7 4.65 -74.21 -45.89
N ALA A 8 5.50 -73.22 -46.23
CA ALA A 8 5.84 -72.61 -47.56
C ALA A 8 4.62 -71.91 -48.24
N ARG A 9 4.69 -70.74 -48.92
CA ARG A 9 5.77 -69.82 -49.44
C ARG A 9 5.07 -68.49 -49.91
N THR A 10 5.61 -67.29 -50.22
CA THR A 10 6.95 -66.60 -50.27
C THR A 10 6.75 -65.06 -50.32
N GLY A 11 7.79 -64.24 -50.07
CA GLY A 11 7.87 -62.78 -50.42
C GLY A 11 8.30 -61.90 -49.23
N GLN A 12 9.53 -61.37 -49.13
CA GLN A 12 10.17 -60.24 -49.84
C GLN A 12 9.55 -58.85 -49.50
N ALA A 13 10.31 -57.81 -49.06
CA ALA A 13 11.76 -57.72 -48.83
C ALA A 13 12.20 -56.58 -47.86
N THR A 14 13.50 -56.63 -47.49
CA THR A 14 14.44 -55.53 -47.08
C THR A 14 14.26 -54.69 -45.80
N ASP A 15 15.30 -54.81 -44.96
CA ASP A 15 16.07 -53.76 -44.24
C ASP A 15 15.64 -53.11 -42.92
N GLN A 16 16.60 -53.17 -41.97
CA GLN A 16 16.99 -52.17 -40.95
C GLN A 16 15.98 -51.77 -39.85
N HIS A 17 16.38 -51.37 -38.62
CA HIS A 17 17.71 -51.26 -38.00
C HIS A 17 17.57 -51.44 -36.47
N ASP A 18 18.40 -52.28 -35.82
CA ASP A 18 18.56 -52.36 -34.37
C ASP A 18 19.90 -53.05 -34.06
N GLY A 19 20.74 -52.64 -33.11
CA GLY A 19 20.76 -51.39 -32.35
C GLY A 19 21.89 -51.44 -31.31
N ASP A 20 22.59 -50.32 -31.08
CA ASP A 20 23.57 -50.24 -29.98
C ASP A 20 23.65 -48.84 -29.35
N ARG A 21 24.13 -48.77 -28.11
CA ARG A 21 23.79 -47.74 -27.12
C ARG A 21 24.65 -46.49 -27.21
N VAL A 22 24.11 -45.44 -27.83
CA VAL A 22 24.60 -44.07 -27.60
C VAL A 22 24.13 -43.58 -26.23
N ILE A 23 25.05 -43.41 -25.28
CA ILE A 23 24.79 -42.68 -24.03
C ILE A 23 24.61 -41.20 -24.39
N LYS A 24 23.36 -40.76 -24.56
CA LYS A 24 23.03 -39.33 -24.61
C LYS A 24 23.25 -38.73 -23.23
N ALA A 25 24.37 -38.01 -23.07
CA ALA A 25 24.56 -37.16 -21.91
C ALA A 25 23.45 -36.10 -21.88
N GLU A 26 22.63 -36.10 -20.82
CA GLU A 26 21.67 -35.02 -20.57
C GLU A 26 22.45 -33.75 -20.24
N PHE A 27 22.70 -32.92 -21.26
CA PHE A 27 23.34 -31.62 -21.10
C PHE A 27 22.34 -30.58 -20.59
N THR A 28 21.61 -30.92 -19.53
CA THR A 28 20.75 -30.03 -18.74
C THR A 28 21.61 -29.03 -17.98
N ARG A 29 22.18 -28.06 -18.72
CA ARG A 29 22.56 -26.76 -18.16
C ARG A 29 21.29 -26.14 -17.58
N ARG A 30 21.02 -26.43 -16.31
CA ARG A 30 20.10 -25.64 -15.48
C ARG A 30 20.63 -24.22 -15.50
N ASN A 31 20.03 -23.39 -16.34
CA ASN A 31 20.47 -22.03 -16.54
C ASN A 31 20.06 -21.24 -15.29
N HIS A 32 20.94 -21.14 -14.30
CA HIS A 32 20.64 -20.58 -12.97
C HIS A 32 20.17 -19.11 -13.02
N ASN A 33 20.33 -18.43 -14.16
CA ASN A 33 19.82 -17.09 -14.41
C ASN A 33 18.35 -17.07 -14.91
N ALA A 34 17.71 -18.20 -15.21
CA ALA A 34 16.35 -18.22 -15.75
C ALA A 34 15.29 -17.98 -14.66
N ILE A 35 14.58 -16.86 -14.75
CA ILE A 35 13.39 -16.59 -13.93
C ILE A 35 12.36 -17.71 -14.13
N ALA A 36 12.01 -18.39 -13.03
CA ALA A 36 10.93 -19.37 -12.98
C ALA A 36 9.65 -18.71 -12.44
N ILE A 37 8.51 -18.96 -13.09
CA ILE A 37 7.21 -18.40 -12.72
C ILE A 37 6.24 -19.54 -12.43
N ASP A 38 5.73 -19.61 -11.20
CA ASP A 38 4.64 -20.53 -10.85
C ASP A 38 3.27 -19.83 -10.90
N ALA A 39 2.45 -20.24 -11.86
CA ALA A 39 1.09 -19.76 -12.00
C ALA A 39 0.16 -20.13 -10.82
N LEU A 40 0.48 -21.16 -10.02
CA LEU A 40 -0.25 -21.47 -8.79
C LEU A 40 0.04 -20.43 -7.70
N GLU A 41 1.31 -20.18 -7.37
CA GLU A 41 1.65 -19.15 -6.39
C GLU A 41 1.26 -17.73 -6.83
N LEU A 42 1.39 -17.34 -8.11
CA LEU A 42 0.85 -16.05 -8.60
C LEU A 42 -0.64 -15.86 -8.24
N ARG A 43 -1.44 -16.92 -8.35
CA ARG A 43 -2.87 -16.90 -7.97
C ARG A 43 -3.08 -16.95 -6.46
N ALA A 44 -2.14 -17.53 -5.71
CA ALA A 44 -2.17 -17.60 -4.26
C ALA A 44 -1.80 -16.23 -3.65
N VAL A 45 -0.66 -15.63 -4.02
CA VAL A 45 -0.25 -14.26 -3.62
C VAL A 45 -1.35 -13.25 -3.94
N ARG A 46 -1.88 -13.24 -5.18
CA ARG A 46 -2.98 -12.34 -5.56
C ARG A 46 -4.21 -12.51 -4.67
N ARG A 47 -4.52 -13.74 -4.22
CA ARG A 47 -5.60 -14.02 -3.27
C ARG A 47 -5.26 -13.55 -1.86
N ARG A 48 -4.02 -13.77 -1.38
CA ARG A 48 -3.55 -13.35 -0.04
C ARG A 48 -3.59 -11.82 0.09
N PHE A 49 -3.04 -11.07 -0.87
CA PHE A 49 -3.18 -9.59 -0.91
C PHE A 49 -4.64 -9.14 -0.98
N MET A 50 -5.46 -9.71 -1.88
CA MET A 50 -6.86 -9.26 -2.03
C MET A 50 -7.71 -9.54 -0.77
N ALA A 51 -7.38 -10.56 0.03
CA ALA A 51 -7.98 -10.77 1.34
C ALA A 51 -7.55 -9.66 2.32
N ILE A 52 -6.26 -9.42 2.48
CA ILE A 52 -5.72 -8.34 3.35
C ILE A 52 -6.33 -6.98 3.00
N ASN A 53 -6.44 -6.65 1.71
CA ASN A 53 -7.06 -5.42 1.24
C ASN A 53 -8.57 -5.35 1.59
N GLN A 54 -9.33 -6.43 1.39
CA GLN A 54 -10.74 -6.50 1.78
C GLN A 54 -10.95 -6.36 3.30
N ASP A 55 -10.03 -6.91 4.08
CA ASP A 55 -10.06 -6.91 5.54
C ASP A 55 -9.68 -5.54 6.12
N ARG A 56 -8.61 -4.90 5.62
CA ARG A 56 -8.32 -3.50 5.95
C ARG A 56 -9.45 -2.57 5.51
N GLN A 57 -10.08 -2.80 4.35
CA GLN A 57 -11.30 -2.06 3.99
C GLN A 57 -12.48 -2.31 4.97
N ARG A 58 -12.58 -3.48 5.64
CA ARG A 58 -13.57 -3.65 6.74
C ARG A 58 -13.20 -2.75 7.92
N ARG A 59 -11.92 -2.74 8.34
CA ARG A 59 -11.40 -1.86 9.40
C ARG A 59 -11.73 -0.38 9.13
N VAL A 60 -11.60 0.10 7.89
CA VAL A 60 -12.03 1.46 7.48
C VAL A 60 -13.53 1.68 7.65
N ARG A 61 -14.36 0.76 7.15
CA ARG A 61 -15.84 0.89 7.26
C ARG A 61 -16.32 0.83 8.71
N GLU A 62 -15.62 0.10 9.57
CA GLU A 62 -15.91 -0.02 11.00
C GLU A 62 -15.54 1.24 11.78
N SER A 63 -14.39 1.87 11.47
CA SER A 63 -13.93 3.10 12.15
C SER A 63 -14.71 4.37 11.78
N LEU A 64 -15.40 4.37 10.64
CA LEU A 64 -16.21 5.49 10.15
C LEU A 64 -17.62 5.57 10.74
N GLU A 65 -18.14 6.78 10.92
CA GLU A 65 -19.53 7.07 11.28
C GLU A 65 -20.50 6.70 10.14
N THR A 66 -21.77 6.42 10.46
CA THR A 66 -22.80 6.04 9.47
C THR A 66 -22.95 7.02 8.30
N ARG A 67 -22.79 8.34 8.55
CA ARG A 67 -22.78 9.36 7.48
C ARG A 67 -21.53 9.27 6.61
N GLN A 68 -20.35 9.09 7.21
CA GLN A 68 -19.07 9.00 6.50
C GLN A 68 -18.95 7.72 5.66
N ARG A 69 -19.58 6.62 6.09
CA ARG A 69 -19.62 5.35 5.31
C ARG A 69 -20.23 5.53 3.92
N VAL A 70 -21.08 6.55 3.68
CA VAL A 70 -21.64 6.83 2.36
C VAL A 70 -20.56 7.33 1.38
N PHE A 71 -19.54 8.03 1.85
CA PHE A 71 -18.40 8.47 1.03
C PHE A 71 -17.66 7.26 0.45
N MET A 72 -17.18 6.36 1.31
CA MET A 72 -16.48 5.13 0.88
C MET A 72 -17.33 4.22 0.00
N GLN A 73 -18.66 4.27 0.13
CA GLN A 73 -19.60 3.51 -0.67
C GLN A 73 -19.88 4.12 -2.05
N LEU A 74 -19.69 5.43 -2.23
CA LEU A 74 -19.96 6.16 -3.47
C LEU A 74 -18.70 6.59 -4.22
N LEU A 75 -17.56 6.77 -3.55
CA LEU A 75 -16.28 7.21 -4.12
C LEU A 75 -15.95 6.53 -5.48
N PRO A 76 -15.97 5.18 -5.62
CA PRO A 76 -15.77 4.54 -6.92
C PRO A 76 -16.82 4.86 -7.98
N LEU A 77 -18.09 5.06 -7.60
CA LEU A 77 -19.13 5.48 -8.54
C LEU A 77 -18.89 6.92 -9.01
N LEU A 78 -18.45 7.82 -8.13
CA LEU A 78 -18.19 9.23 -8.45
C LEU A 78 -17.08 9.40 -9.50
N PHE A 79 -16.06 8.54 -9.50
CA PHE A 79 -15.05 8.51 -10.58
C PHE A 79 -15.42 7.60 -11.76
N HIS A 80 -16.24 6.55 -11.58
CA HIS A 80 -16.67 5.67 -12.68
C HIS A 80 -17.76 6.28 -13.58
N ILE A 81 -18.61 7.17 -13.07
CA ILE A 81 -19.55 7.96 -13.90
C ILE A 81 -19.36 9.46 -13.69
N ASN A 82 -20.02 10.23 -14.54
CA ASN A 82 -20.09 11.67 -14.46
C ASN A 82 -21.56 12.05 -14.71
N HIS A 83 -22.25 12.62 -13.71
CA HIS A 83 -23.71 12.74 -13.71
C HIS A 83 -24.19 14.00 -12.96
N PRO A 84 -25.03 14.89 -13.56
CA PRO A 84 -25.38 16.21 -13.01
C PRO A 84 -25.90 16.28 -11.57
N MET A 85 -26.44 15.18 -11.03
CA MET A 85 -26.96 15.12 -9.66
C MET A 85 -25.99 14.51 -8.63
N LEU A 86 -24.71 14.28 -8.99
CA LEU A 86 -23.72 13.68 -8.09
C LEU A 86 -22.54 14.65 -7.86
N PRO A 87 -21.88 14.59 -6.69
CA PRO A 87 -20.65 15.34 -6.40
C PRO A 87 -19.58 15.19 -7.49
N GLY A 88 -18.84 16.28 -7.74
CA GLY A 88 -17.80 16.33 -8.77
C GLY A 88 -18.28 16.33 -10.22
N TYR A 89 -19.58 16.55 -10.50
CA TYR A 89 -20.02 16.84 -11.86
C TYR A 89 -19.70 18.29 -12.25
N LEU A 90 -19.16 18.47 -13.45
CA LEU A 90 -18.85 19.78 -14.05
C LEU A 90 -19.48 19.90 -15.44
N SER A 91 -19.01 19.09 -16.39
CA SER A 91 -19.53 19.02 -17.75
C SER A 91 -19.57 17.58 -18.25
N ASN A 92 -20.34 17.30 -19.31
CA ASN A 92 -20.38 15.97 -19.94
C ASN A 92 -19.03 15.50 -20.54
N LYS A 93 -18.00 16.35 -20.60
CA LYS A 93 -16.65 15.99 -21.08
C LYS A 93 -15.74 15.44 -19.99
N THR A 94 -15.98 15.74 -18.71
CA THR A 94 -15.03 15.41 -17.62
C THR A 94 -14.73 13.90 -17.59
N PRO A 95 -13.43 13.49 -17.50
CA PRO A 95 -13.05 12.09 -17.47
C PRO A 95 -13.76 11.28 -16.39
N CYS A 96 -14.16 10.07 -16.76
CA CYS A 96 -14.75 9.10 -15.86
C CYS A 96 -14.62 7.68 -16.42
N GLY A 97 -14.76 6.69 -15.55
CA GLY A 97 -14.71 5.28 -15.91
C GLY A 97 -13.50 4.60 -15.30
N ILE A 98 -13.73 3.94 -14.16
CA ILE A 98 -12.74 3.05 -13.55
C ILE A 98 -12.77 1.70 -14.28
N SER A 99 -11.59 1.23 -14.69
CA SER A 99 -11.36 -0.11 -15.28
C SER A 99 -11.96 -1.22 -14.40
N ASP A 100 -12.56 -2.25 -15.01
CA ASP A 100 -13.19 -3.43 -14.34
C ASP A 100 -14.20 -3.17 -13.20
N TYR A 101 -14.57 -1.91 -12.92
CA TYR A 101 -15.54 -1.58 -11.88
C TYR A 101 -16.99 -1.65 -12.40
N ALA A 102 -17.88 -2.21 -11.58
CA ALA A 102 -19.32 -2.11 -11.75
C ALA A 102 -19.99 -1.84 -10.39
N PRO A 103 -20.88 -0.83 -10.26
CA PRO A 103 -21.48 -0.46 -8.98
C PRO A 103 -22.51 -1.50 -8.51
N GLY A 104 -22.22 -2.15 -7.39
CA GLY A 104 -23.14 -3.11 -6.77
C GLY A 104 -24.46 -2.49 -6.28
N LYS A 105 -25.50 -3.31 -6.10
CA LYS A 105 -26.87 -2.86 -5.73
C LYS A 105 -26.90 -1.87 -4.56
N ARG A 106 -26.09 -2.08 -3.52
CA ARG A 106 -25.97 -1.18 -2.36
C ARG A 106 -25.45 0.21 -2.75
N CYS A 107 -24.47 0.30 -3.64
CA CYS A 107 -23.91 1.58 -4.13
C CYS A 107 -24.99 2.41 -4.87
N ILE A 108 -25.74 1.78 -5.79
CA ILE A 108 -26.84 2.43 -6.51
C ILE A 108 -27.96 2.89 -5.55
N GLN A 109 -28.26 2.12 -4.50
CA GLN A 109 -29.19 2.52 -3.43
C GLN A 109 -28.70 3.74 -2.63
N ALA A 110 -27.41 3.83 -2.32
CA ALA A 110 -26.83 5.01 -1.66
C ALA A 110 -26.87 6.25 -2.58
N ALA A 111 -26.56 6.09 -3.87
CA ALA A 111 -26.63 7.18 -4.84
C ALA A 111 -28.05 7.72 -5.00
N ARG A 112 -29.08 6.84 -4.98
CA ARG A 112 -30.49 7.24 -4.97
C ARG A 112 -30.96 7.91 -3.67
N LYS A 113 -30.29 7.66 -2.54
CA LYS A 113 -30.55 8.39 -1.29
C LYS A 113 -29.94 9.80 -1.32
N LEU A 114 -28.78 9.96 -1.95
CA LEU A 114 -28.13 11.26 -2.16
C LEU A 114 -28.90 12.11 -3.20
N ALA A 115 -29.29 11.49 -4.32
CA ALA A 115 -30.01 12.13 -5.42
C ALA A 115 -31.23 11.30 -5.83
N ARG A 116 -32.44 11.73 -5.44
CA ARG A 116 -33.68 10.94 -5.61
C ARG A 116 -33.96 10.51 -7.06
N SER A 117 -33.71 11.39 -8.03
CA SER A 117 -33.95 11.12 -9.47
C SER A 117 -32.77 10.41 -10.16
N PHE A 118 -31.74 9.98 -9.42
CA PHE A 118 -30.59 9.28 -9.99
C PHE A 118 -30.98 7.89 -10.53
N SER A 119 -30.69 7.67 -11.82
CA SER A 119 -30.79 6.37 -12.46
C SER A 119 -29.45 5.96 -13.04
N TYR A 120 -28.85 4.89 -12.51
CA TYR A 120 -27.63 4.32 -13.08
C TYR A 120 -27.95 3.64 -14.41
N GLN A 121 -27.50 4.25 -15.51
CA GLN A 121 -27.47 3.63 -16.83
C GLN A 121 -26.07 3.04 -17.06
N ARG A 122 -25.98 1.72 -17.28
CA ARG A 122 -24.71 1.09 -17.68
C ARG A 122 -24.39 1.51 -19.12
N ARG A 123 -23.43 2.42 -19.29
CA ARG A 123 -22.90 2.81 -20.60
C ARG A 123 -21.71 1.91 -20.96
N ALA A 124 -21.62 1.49 -22.22
CA ALA A 124 -20.42 0.88 -22.75
C ALA A 124 -19.39 1.99 -23.01
N GLN A 125 -18.38 2.11 -22.15
CA GLN A 125 -17.30 3.08 -22.34
C GLN A 125 -16.28 2.50 -23.34
N ARG A 126 -15.83 3.32 -24.29
CA ARG A 126 -14.78 2.96 -25.26
C ARG A 126 -13.36 3.08 -24.68
N ARG A 127 -13.19 3.91 -23.65
CA ARG A 127 -11.94 4.19 -22.94
C ARG A 127 -12.29 4.35 -21.45
N TYR A 128 -11.50 3.74 -20.58
CA TYR A 128 -11.62 3.86 -19.12
C TYR A 128 -10.53 4.81 -18.64
N SER A 129 -10.83 6.11 -18.54
CA SER A 129 -9.81 7.12 -18.23
C SER A 129 -9.20 6.98 -16.83
N ILE A 130 -9.81 6.18 -15.94
CA ILE A 130 -9.30 5.88 -14.60
C ILE A 130 -8.86 4.41 -14.56
N HIS A 131 -7.57 4.20 -14.28
CA HIS A 131 -6.96 2.88 -14.07
C HIS A 131 -7.36 2.31 -12.71
N ALA A 132 -7.20 3.10 -11.63
CA ALA A 132 -7.47 2.66 -10.26
C ALA A 132 -7.77 3.83 -9.31
N LEU A 133 -8.35 3.49 -8.16
CA LEU A 133 -8.41 4.33 -6.96
C LEU A 133 -7.71 3.61 -5.82
N TYR A 134 -6.64 4.20 -5.27
CA TYR A 134 -5.99 3.73 -4.05
C TYR A 134 -6.16 4.74 -2.92
N MET A 135 -6.20 4.26 -1.68
CA MET A 135 -6.20 5.07 -0.47
C MET A 135 -4.95 4.75 0.35
N MET A 136 -4.20 5.76 0.79
CA MET A 136 -2.90 5.61 1.47
C MET A 136 -3.01 5.97 2.97
N GLY A 137 -1.90 5.79 3.69
CA GLY A 137 -1.64 6.43 4.97
C GLY A 137 -2.16 5.65 6.17
N SER A 138 -2.58 6.36 7.21
CA SER A 138 -3.04 5.71 8.45
C SER A 138 -4.40 5.04 8.35
N THR A 139 -5.12 5.20 7.24
CA THR A 139 -6.48 4.67 7.07
C THR A 139 -6.51 3.15 6.93
N GLY A 140 -7.37 2.50 7.72
CA GLY A 140 -7.42 1.04 7.82
C GLY A 140 -6.22 0.42 8.54
N THR A 141 -5.53 1.20 9.37
CA THR A 141 -4.42 0.78 10.26
C THR A 141 -4.73 1.13 11.72
N ILE A 142 -3.92 0.67 12.68
CA ILE A 142 -4.09 0.98 14.10
C ILE A 142 -3.93 2.48 14.37
N ALA A 143 -3.16 3.19 13.54
CA ALA A 143 -2.93 4.62 13.63
C ALA A 143 -4.10 5.48 13.12
N TYR A 144 -5.17 4.92 12.56
CA TYR A 144 -6.32 5.72 12.13
C TYR A 144 -7.01 6.41 13.31
N SER A 145 -7.17 7.73 13.23
CA SER A 145 -7.98 8.54 14.15
C SER A 145 -9.09 9.28 13.40
N ARG A 146 -10.08 9.83 14.14
CA ARG A 146 -11.09 10.74 13.56
C ARG A 146 -10.54 12.10 13.10
N THR A 147 -9.24 12.32 13.27
CA THR A 147 -8.48 13.50 12.82
C THR A 147 -7.36 13.06 11.88
N SER A 148 -7.58 11.97 11.13
CA SER A 148 -6.66 11.47 10.11
C SER A 148 -7.26 11.71 8.74
N ASP A 149 -6.40 12.25 7.89
CA ASP A 149 -6.48 12.51 6.48
C ASP A 149 -6.82 11.24 5.65
N PHE A 150 -7.60 11.41 4.58
CA PHE A 150 -7.80 10.41 3.53
C PHE A 150 -7.02 10.83 2.27
N ASP A 151 -5.77 10.38 2.15
CA ASP A 151 -4.99 10.52 0.93
C ASP A 151 -5.49 9.51 -0.12
N ILE A 152 -5.95 9.98 -1.27
CA ILE A 152 -6.54 9.13 -2.33
C ILE A 152 -5.85 9.39 -3.67
N TRP A 153 -5.16 8.36 -4.17
CA TRP A 153 -4.56 8.35 -5.50
C TRP A 153 -5.61 7.97 -6.55
N VAL A 154 -5.83 8.89 -7.49
CA VAL A 154 -6.69 8.73 -8.67
C VAL A 154 -5.76 8.41 -9.84
N CYS A 155 -5.48 7.13 -10.04
CA CYS A 155 -4.61 6.67 -11.13
C CYS A 155 -5.38 6.79 -12.44
N HIS A 156 -4.99 7.74 -13.29
CA HIS A 156 -5.56 7.90 -14.62
C HIS A 156 -4.76 7.12 -15.66
N GLN A 157 -5.27 7.11 -16.89
CA GLN A 157 -4.51 6.65 -18.04
C GLN A 157 -3.29 7.55 -18.31
N PRO A 158 -2.15 6.97 -18.71
CA PRO A 158 -1.00 7.75 -19.13
C PRO A 158 -1.29 8.67 -20.33
N GLY A 159 -0.62 9.83 -20.35
CA GLY A 159 -0.81 10.83 -21.40
C GLY A 159 -2.23 11.38 -21.47
N LEU A 160 -2.83 11.66 -20.30
CA LEU A 160 -4.12 12.36 -20.20
C LEU A 160 -3.94 13.83 -20.65
N PRO A 161 -4.74 14.34 -21.61
CA PRO A 161 -4.65 15.76 -22.02
C PRO A 161 -4.82 16.73 -20.86
N GLU A 162 -4.16 17.89 -20.91
CA GLU A 162 -4.17 18.87 -19.81
C GLU A 162 -5.58 19.37 -19.46
N ASP A 163 -6.48 19.50 -20.44
CA ASP A 163 -7.88 19.90 -20.22
C ASP A 163 -8.72 18.77 -19.60
N GLU A 164 -8.49 17.51 -20.02
CA GLU A 164 -9.05 16.33 -19.34
C GLU A 164 -8.52 16.22 -17.89
N ALA A 165 -7.22 16.47 -17.66
CA ALA A 165 -6.59 16.41 -16.34
C ALA A 165 -7.06 17.54 -15.41
N ALA A 166 -7.19 18.77 -15.92
CA ALA A 166 -7.77 19.90 -15.17
C ALA A 166 -9.23 19.62 -14.79
N ALA A 167 -10.06 19.16 -15.74
CA ALA A 167 -11.43 18.79 -15.45
C ALA A 167 -11.55 17.62 -14.46
N LEU A 168 -10.59 16.69 -14.45
CA LEU A 168 -10.53 15.61 -13.46
C LEU A 168 -10.11 16.12 -12.06
N ARG A 169 -9.26 17.15 -11.98
CA ARG A 169 -8.87 17.81 -10.72
C ARG A 169 -10.04 18.59 -10.12
N GLU A 170 -10.67 19.50 -10.87
CA GLU A 170 -11.88 20.23 -10.43
C GLU A 170 -12.99 19.28 -9.94
N LYS A 171 -13.09 18.09 -10.56
CA LYS A 171 -14.02 17.05 -10.16
C LYS A 171 -13.64 16.41 -8.82
N ALA A 172 -12.36 16.17 -8.59
CA ALA A 172 -11.86 15.68 -7.32
C ALA A 172 -12.10 16.71 -6.21
N ASP A 173 -11.86 18.00 -6.48
CA ASP A 173 -12.15 19.12 -5.57
C ASP A 173 -13.66 19.16 -5.21
N GLY A 174 -14.53 19.02 -6.21
CA GLY A 174 -15.99 18.91 -6.02
C GLY A 174 -16.46 17.64 -5.28
N ILE A 175 -15.62 16.61 -5.16
CA ILE A 175 -15.84 15.42 -4.32
C ILE A 175 -15.27 15.64 -2.92
N GLN A 176 -14.17 16.36 -2.78
CA GLN A 176 -13.55 16.77 -1.51
C GLN A 176 -14.49 17.68 -0.71
N CYS A 177 -15.02 18.76 -1.29
CA CYS A 177 -15.99 19.62 -0.60
C CYS A 177 -17.27 18.87 -0.18
N TRP A 178 -17.65 17.80 -0.89
CA TRP A 178 -18.73 16.91 -0.45
C TRP A 178 -18.31 16.02 0.73
N ALA A 179 -17.07 15.53 0.75
CA ALA A 179 -16.53 14.78 1.89
C ALA A 179 -16.42 15.64 3.16
N GLU A 180 -16.00 16.89 3.03
CA GLU A 180 -15.97 17.89 4.11
C GLU A 180 -17.37 18.07 4.72
N SER A 181 -18.42 18.11 3.89
CA SER A 181 -19.83 18.18 4.36
C SER A 181 -20.27 16.96 5.19
N LEU A 182 -19.58 15.82 5.04
CA LEU A 182 -19.79 14.61 5.83
C LEU A 182 -18.90 14.56 7.08
N GLY A 183 -18.00 15.52 7.27
CA GLY A 183 -16.98 15.50 8.31
C GLY A 183 -15.82 14.54 7.98
N LEU A 184 -15.34 14.55 6.74
CA LEU A 184 -14.11 13.88 6.30
C LEU A 184 -13.16 14.90 5.68
N GLU A 185 -11.90 14.85 6.07
CA GLU A 185 -10.80 15.51 5.35
C GLU A 185 -10.25 14.51 4.32
N VAL A 186 -10.23 14.90 3.05
CA VAL A 186 -9.87 14.03 1.92
C VAL A 186 -9.02 14.83 0.96
N HIS A 187 -7.85 14.30 0.57
CA HIS A 187 -6.94 14.92 -0.38
C HIS A 187 -6.77 13.99 -1.59
N PHE A 188 -7.01 14.52 -2.80
CA PHE A 188 -6.94 13.74 -4.03
C PHE A 188 -5.66 14.05 -4.82
N PHE A 189 -4.95 12.99 -5.20
CA PHE A 189 -3.73 13.07 -6.00
C PHE A 189 -3.96 12.39 -7.35
N LEU A 190 -3.83 13.14 -8.45
CA LEU A 190 -3.87 12.55 -9.79
C LEU A 190 -2.53 11.89 -10.07
N MET A 191 -2.55 10.62 -10.48
CA MET A 191 -1.34 9.82 -10.70
C MET A 191 -1.33 9.24 -12.12
N ASP A 192 -0.22 9.45 -12.82
CA ASP A 192 0.16 8.68 -14.01
C ASP A 192 1.10 7.55 -13.54
N ASP A 193 0.80 6.28 -13.85
CA ASP A 193 1.64 5.17 -13.39
C ASP A 193 2.97 5.05 -14.14
N ILE A 194 3.07 5.59 -15.36
CA ILE A 194 4.33 5.65 -16.12
C ILE A 194 5.18 6.81 -15.62
N SER A 195 4.68 8.05 -15.66
CA SER A 195 5.45 9.24 -15.23
C SER A 195 5.80 9.26 -13.74
N PHE A 196 5.13 8.46 -12.91
CA PHE A 196 5.59 8.18 -11.54
C PHE A 196 6.83 7.29 -11.51
N ARG A 197 6.79 6.14 -12.20
CA ARG A 197 7.89 5.15 -12.27
C ARG A 197 9.13 5.71 -12.97
N GLU A 198 8.93 6.47 -14.05
CA GLU A 198 9.99 7.15 -14.80
C GLU A 198 10.43 8.47 -14.13
N GLN A 199 9.85 8.80 -12.98
CA GLN A 199 10.21 9.93 -12.10
C GLN A 199 10.05 11.33 -12.73
N GLU A 200 9.41 11.45 -13.89
CA GLU A 200 9.19 12.71 -14.61
C GLU A 200 8.49 13.78 -13.74
N HIS A 201 7.54 13.37 -12.89
CA HIS A 201 6.82 14.25 -11.98
C HIS A 201 7.73 15.04 -11.01
N GLN A 202 8.97 14.59 -10.78
CA GLN A 202 9.93 15.27 -9.90
C GLN A 202 10.38 16.65 -10.44
N GLN A 203 10.25 16.91 -11.74
CA GLN A 203 10.82 18.11 -12.39
C GLN A 203 9.89 19.33 -12.40
N LEU A 204 8.60 19.19 -12.03
CA LEU A 204 7.54 20.12 -12.46
C LEU A 204 6.69 20.78 -11.35
N SER A 205 7.00 20.63 -10.06
CA SER A 205 6.26 21.33 -8.99
C SER A 205 7.16 21.97 -7.93
N ASN A 206 7.22 23.31 -7.91
CA ASN A 206 8.03 24.10 -6.98
C ASN A 206 7.51 24.13 -5.52
N GLU A 207 6.31 23.60 -5.25
CA GLU A 207 5.67 23.67 -3.92
C GLU A 207 5.73 22.35 -3.11
N ASN A 208 6.30 21.29 -3.68
CA ASN A 208 6.50 20.01 -3.00
C ASN A 208 7.98 19.65 -2.94
N ALA A 209 8.41 18.97 -1.86
CA ALA A 209 9.73 18.33 -1.76
C ALA A 209 9.84 17.04 -2.63
N GLY A 210 9.12 17.00 -3.76
CA GLY A 210 8.75 15.79 -4.49
C GLY A 210 9.89 15.08 -5.24
N SER A 211 11.01 15.76 -5.49
CA SER A 211 12.21 15.19 -6.12
C SER A 211 13.08 14.35 -5.19
N SER A 212 12.68 14.17 -3.93
CA SER A 212 13.57 13.65 -2.87
C SER A 212 12.96 12.53 -2.01
N GLN A 213 11.85 11.94 -2.44
CA GLN A 213 11.08 10.95 -1.65
C GLN A 213 10.34 9.92 -2.53
N HIS A 214 10.78 9.64 -3.75
CA HIS A 214 10.04 8.73 -4.66
C HIS A 214 10.00 7.30 -4.11
N HIS A 215 11.15 6.73 -3.77
CA HIS A 215 11.26 5.36 -3.26
C HIS A 215 10.65 5.24 -1.85
N LEU A 216 10.78 6.27 -1.02
CA LEU A 216 10.16 6.32 0.32
C LEU A 216 8.63 6.51 0.29
N LEU A 217 8.11 7.24 -0.70
CA LEU A 217 6.67 7.33 -0.97
C LEU A 217 6.14 6.02 -1.55
N LEU A 218 6.94 5.31 -2.35
CA LEU A 218 6.60 4.00 -2.90
C LEU A 218 6.63 2.89 -1.83
N ASP A 219 7.55 2.94 -0.86
CA ASP A 219 7.49 2.14 0.37
C ASP A 219 6.19 2.40 1.14
N GLU A 220 5.82 3.67 1.34
CA GLU A 220 4.56 4.01 2.01
C GLU A 220 3.32 3.56 1.21
N PHE A 221 3.34 3.69 -0.12
CA PHE A 221 2.30 3.16 -1.00
C PHE A 221 2.15 1.65 -0.85
N TYR A 222 3.23 0.87 -0.95
CA TYR A 222 3.12 -0.57 -0.92
C TYR A 222 2.73 -1.12 0.46
N ARG A 223 3.21 -0.55 1.57
CA ARG A 223 2.76 -1.00 2.90
C ARG A 223 1.37 -0.46 3.29
N THR A 224 1.04 0.79 2.99
CA THR A 224 -0.23 1.39 3.45
C THR A 224 -1.37 1.36 2.43
N GLY A 225 -1.10 1.22 1.15
CA GLY A 225 -2.08 1.33 0.06
C GLY A 225 -3.25 0.35 0.16
N LEU A 226 -4.45 0.87 -0.12
CA LEU A 226 -5.70 0.11 -0.21
C LEU A 226 -6.32 0.30 -1.59
N LEU A 227 -6.38 -0.77 -2.38
CA LEU A 227 -7.09 -0.77 -3.66
C LEU A 227 -8.59 -0.67 -3.37
N ILE A 228 -9.18 0.50 -3.67
CA ILE A 228 -10.61 0.77 -3.45
C ILE A 228 -11.42 0.26 -4.65
N ALA A 229 -10.95 0.54 -5.87
CA ALA A 229 -11.53 0.04 -7.12
C ALA A 229 -10.52 0.12 -8.26
N GLY A 230 -10.69 -0.71 -9.30
CA GLY A 230 -9.87 -0.69 -10.50
C GLY A 230 -8.79 -1.75 -10.55
N ARG A 231 -7.74 -1.46 -11.31
CA ARG A 231 -6.64 -2.38 -11.63
C ARG A 231 -5.77 -2.72 -10.43
N PHE A 232 -5.02 -3.82 -10.55
CA PHE A 232 -4.21 -4.41 -9.47
C PHE A 232 -2.75 -3.90 -9.51
N PRO A 233 -2.11 -3.53 -8.39
CA PRO A 233 -0.72 -3.10 -8.38
C PRO A 233 0.21 -4.30 -8.61
N VAL A 234 0.89 -4.37 -9.76
CA VAL A 234 1.56 -5.60 -10.24
C VAL A 234 2.69 -6.07 -9.32
N TRP A 235 3.33 -5.15 -8.61
CA TRP A 235 4.49 -5.39 -7.73
C TRP A 235 4.35 -6.58 -6.77
N TRP A 236 3.15 -6.84 -6.25
CA TRP A 236 2.90 -8.00 -5.38
C TRP A 236 3.14 -9.35 -6.06
N LEU A 237 3.00 -9.42 -7.38
CA LEU A 237 3.15 -10.65 -8.18
C LEU A 237 4.62 -11.01 -8.46
N VAL A 238 5.54 -10.05 -8.27
CA VAL A 238 6.98 -10.30 -8.25
C VAL A 238 7.33 -10.89 -6.87
N PRO A 239 7.99 -12.05 -6.76
CA PRO A 239 8.49 -12.57 -5.50
C PRO A 239 9.67 -11.73 -4.95
N PRO A 240 9.89 -11.66 -3.62
CA PRO A 240 10.96 -10.86 -3.03
C PRO A 240 12.37 -11.17 -3.57
N GLU A 241 12.64 -12.43 -3.92
CA GLU A 241 13.90 -12.89 -4.49
C GLU A 241 14.16 -12.43 -5.94
N TYR A 242 13.16 -11.85 -6.60
CA TYR A 242 13.26 -11.26 -7.93
C TYR A 242 13.17 -9.72 -7.93
N GLU A 243 13.21 -9.04 -6.77
CA GLU A 243 13.10 -7.57 -6.70
C GLU A 243 14.20 -6.86 -7.52
N ALA A 244 15.45 -7.30 -7.42
CA ALA A 244 16.57 -6.81 -8.21
C ALA A 244 16.50 -7.15 -9.72
N ARG A 245 15.40 -7.78 -10.16
CA ARG A 245 15.07 -8.12 -11.56
C ARG A 245 13.59 -7.82 -11.86
N TYR A 246 13.05 -6.80 -11.18
CA TYR A 246 11.64 -6.42 -11.22
C TYR A 246 11.07 -6.36 -12.64
N ASP A 247 11.69 -5.56 -13.51
CA ASP A 247 11.24 -5.31 -14.88
C ASP A 247 11.21 -6.61 -15.69
N GLU A 248 12.30 -7.39 -15.65
CA GLU A 248 12.41 -8.67 -16.35
C GLU A 248 11.35 -9.69 -15.89
N TYR A 249 10.97 -9.64 -14.61
CA TYR A 249 9.89 -10.47 -14.06
C TYR A 249 8.51 -10.00 -14.57
N VAL A 250 8.21 -8.69 -14.49
CA VAL A 250 6.93 -8.12 -14.95
C VAL A 250 6.74 -8.32 -16.45
N ASP A 251 7.76 -8.08 -17.27
CA ASP A 251 7.75 -8.36 -18.71
C ASP A 251 7.40 -9.82 -18.98
N LYS A 252 8.01 -10.76 -18.25
CA LYS A 252 7.71 -12.19 -18.39
C LYS A 252 6.31 -12.55 -17.91
N LEU A 253 5.71 -11.84 -16.95
CA LEU A 253 4.29 -12.02 -16.61
C LEU A 253 3.37 -11.61 -17.77
N ILE A 254 3.70 -10.51 -18.47
CA ILE A 254 2.89 -9.95 -19.56
C ILE A 254 3.07 -10.76 -20.85
N VAL A 255 4.31 -10.98 -21.30
CA VAL A 255 4.65 -11.67 -22.56
C VAL A 255 4.15 -13.12 -22.55
N ASN A 256 4.32 -13.84 -21.44
CA ASN A 256 3.81 -15.21 -21.28
C ASN A 256 2.32 -15.26 -20.90
N ARG A 257 1.63 -14.11 -20.83
CA ARG A 257 0.19 -13.97 -20.58
C ARG A 257 -0.29 -14.53 -19.25
N PHE A 258 0.57 -14.55 -18.22
CA PHE A 258 0.15 -14.82 -16.84
C PHE A 258 -0.73 -13.68 -16.28
N ILE A 259 -0.53 -12.46 -16.78
CA ILE A 259 -1.38 -11.28 -16.54
C ILE A 259 -1.67 -10.54 -17.86
N LYS A 260 -2.58 -9.56 -17.82
CA LYS A 260 -2.76 -8.59 -18.90
C LYS A 260 -2.37 -7.19 -18.40
N ALA A 261 -1.74 -6.38 -19.25
CA ALA A 261 -1.42 -4.98 -18.92
C ALA A 261 -2.68 -4.16 -18.57
N GLY A 262 -3.82 -4.43 -19.21
CA GLY A 262 -5.10 -3.77 -18.92
C GLY A 262 -5.73 -4.11 -17.55
N ASP A 263 -5.21 -5.13 -16.85
CA ASP A 263 -5.70 -5.58 -15.54
C ASP A 263 -4.84 -4.99 -14.37
N ILE A 264 -3.74 -4.27 -14.67
CA ILE A 264 -2.72 -3.84 -13.70
C ILE A 264 -2.38 -2.33 -13.71
N VAL A 265 -1.74 -1.89 -12.63
CA VAL A 265 -1.00 -0.62 -12.48
C VAL A 265 0.44 -0.97 -12.09
N ASP A 266 1.44 -0.26 -12.61
CA ASP A 266 2.86 -0.54 -12.32
C ASP A 266 3.67 0.71 -11.98
N PHE A 267 3.94 0.89 -10.68
CA PHE A 267 4.73 2.01 -10.16
C PHE A 267 6.24 1.73 -10.04
N GLY A 268 6.71 0.55 -10.44
CA GLY A 268 8.12 0.14 -10.33
C GLY A 268 8.44 -0.77 -9.14
N GLY A 269 9.72 -1.12 -9.00
CA GLY A 269 10.27 -1.94 -7.91
C GLY A 269 10.81 -1.12 -6.73
N LEU A 270 11.24 -1.81 -5.68
CA LEU A 270 11.96 -1.26 -4.53
C LEU A 270 13.34 -1.94 -4.35
N SER A 271 14.08 -2.09 -5.45
CA SER A 271 15.39 -2.75 -5.46
C SER A 271 16.52 -1.91 -4.88
N GLU A 272 16.42 -0.58 -4.95
CA GLU A 272 17.43 0.38 -4.48
C GLU A 272 16.74 1.57 -3.80
N LEU A 273 17.46 2.26 -2.91
CA LEU A 273 17.05 3.52 -2.28
C LEU A 273 18.23 4.50 -2.35
N PRO A 274 18.13 5.61 -3.11
CA PRO A 274 19.17 6.65 -3.12
C PRO A 274 19.35 7.28 -1.73
N SER A 275 20.61 7.46 -1.32
CA SER A 275 20.97 8.08 -0.02
C SER A 275 20.42 9.50 0.14
N GLU A 276 20.26 10.20 -0.98
CA GLU A 276 19.75 11.56 -1.13
C GLU A 276 18.30 11.68 -0.62
N GLU A 277 17.50 10.60 -0.71
CA GLU A 277 16.11 10.64 -0.23
C GLU A 277 16.01 10.75 1.29
N PHE A 278 16.99 10.26 2.05
CA PHE A 278 16.97 10.36 3.52
C PHE A 278 16.98 11.81 3.99
N PHE A 279 17.80 12.67 3.38
CA PHE A 279 17.89 14.08 3.73
C PHE A 279 16.59 14.82 3.36
N GLY A 280 16.08 14.61 2.14
CA GLY A 280 14.83 15.23 1.67
C GLY A 280 13.60 14.82 2.46
N ALA A 281 13.46 13.53 2.77
CA ALA A 281 12.44 13.00 3.66
C ALA A 281 12.52 13.63 5.05
N THR A 282 13.73 13.76 5.61
CA THR A 282 13.94 14.33 6.95
C THR A 282 13.53 15.80 7.00
N LEU A 283 13.95 16.61 6.01
CA LEU A 283 13.56 18.02 5.90
C LEU A 283 12.03 18.20 5.79
N TRP A 284 11.35 17.34 5.03
CA TRP A 284 9.90 17.34 4.92
C TRP A 284 9.19 16.93 6.23
N GLN A 285 9.71 15.92 6.93
CA GLN A 285 9.18 15.56 8.25
C GLN A 285 9.44 16.64 9.32
N LEU A 286 10.57 17.37 9.26
CA LEU A 286 10.79 18.54 10.13
C LEU A 286 9.73 19.62 9.92
N TYR A 287 9.37 19.92 8.66
CA TYR A 287 8.28 20.84 8.34
C TYR A 287 6.93 20.33 8.88
N LYS A 288 6.58 19.07 8.64
CA LYS A 288 5.33 18.45 9.14
C LYS A 288 5.32 18.24 10.67
N ALA A 289 6.47 18.35 11.35
CA ALA A 289 6.57 18.27 12.81
C ALA A 289 6.01 19.49 13.53
N VAL A 290 5.74 20.61 12.84
CA VAL A 290 5.06 21.78 13.40
C VAL A 290 3.63 21.40 13.86
N ASP A 291 2.86 20.75 12.98
CA ASP A 291 1.47 20.36 13.27
C ASP A 291 1.37 18.96 13.88
N SER A 292 2.23 18.03 13.45
CA SER A 292 2.17 16.61 13.79
C SER A 292 3.52 16.04 14.27
N PRO A 293 4.10 16.56 15.37
CA PRO A 293 5.44 16.18 15.82
C PRO A 293 5.57 14.67 16.11
N TYR A 294 4.55 14.05 16.72
CA TYR A 294 4.56 12.62 17.03
C TYR A 294 4.41 11.71 15.79
N LYS A 295 3.76 12.16 14.69
CA LYS A 295 3.72 11.46 13.38
C LYS A 295 5.10 11.55 12.73
N SER A 296 5.73 12.74 12.81
CA SER A 296 6.99 13.06 12.14
C SER A 296 8.19 12.38 12.79
N ILE A 297 8.30 12.36 14.13
CA ILE A 297 9.39 11.67 14.84
C ILE A 297 9.40 10.17 14.53
N LEU A 298 8.23 9.51 14.45
CA LEU A 298 8.17 8.09 14.06
C LEU A 298 8.68 7.86 12.63
N LYS A 299 8.35 8.75 11.68
CA LYS A 299 8.85 8.66 10.31
C LYS A 299 10.34 8.96 10.22
N ILE A 300 10.85 9.95 10.94
CA ILE A 300 12.27 10.30 10.99
C ILE A 300 13.09 9.17 11.64
N LEU A 301 12.62 8.58 12.74
CA LEU A 301 13.26 7.42 13.35
C LEU A 301 13.25 6.18 12.45
N LEU A 302 12.25 6.03 11.59
CA LEU A 302 12.27 5.01 10.53
C LEU A 302 13.35 5.31 9.48
N MET A 303 13.57 6.59 9.12
CA MET A 303 14.66 6.97 8.21
C MET A 303 16.04 6.70 8.84
N GLU A 304 16.22 6.95 10.13
CA GLU A 304 17.43 6.53 10.87
C GLU A 304 17.60 5.00 10.87
N ALA A 305 16.53 4.25 11.11
CA ALA A 305 16.58 2.78 11.09
C ALA A 305 16.96 2.22 9.71
N TYR A 306 16.46 2.82 8.63
CA TYR A 306 16.86 2.51 7.25
C TYR A 306 18.30 2.94 6.95
N ALA A 307 18.70 4.17 7.30
CA ALA A 307 20.05 4.69 7.04
C ALA A 307 21.15 3.91 7.80
N ASN A 308 20.86 3.43 9.02
CA ASN A 308 21.76 2.55 9.77
C ASN A 308 21.93 1.15 9.13
N GLN A 309 21.12 0.79 8.13
CA GLN A 309 21.26 -0.45 7.35
C GLN A 309 21.93 -0.22 5.98
N TYR A 310 22.17 1.03 5.59
CA TYR A 310 22.69 1.36 4.25
C TYR A 310 24.09 0.75 4.00
N PRO A 311 24.35 0.13 2.83
CA PRO A 311 23.49 0.09 1.63
C PRO A 311 22.39 -0.99 1.64
N ASP A 312 22.48 -2.00 2.51
CA ASP A 312 21.60 -3.18 2.55
C ASP A 312 20.26 -2.91 3.28
N VAL A 313 19.55 -1.84 2.87
CA VAL A 313 18.33 -1.34 3.52
C VAL A 313 17.14 -2.31 3.38
N GLU A 314 16.57 -2.76 4.50
CA GLU A 314 15.35 -3.58 4.49
C GLU A 314 14.08 -2.73 4.68
N LEU A 315 13.53 -2.23 3.57
CA LEU A 315 12.29 -1.45 3.54
C LEU A 315 11.08 -2.21 4.13
N LEU A 316 10.19 -1.49 4.84
CA LEU A 316 8.98 -2.02 5.44
C LEU A 316 8.05 -2.68 4.41
N ALA A 317 7.94 -2.12 3.21
CA ALA A 317 7.22 -2.73 2.10
C ALA A 317 7.80 -4.11 1.74
N MET A 318 9.13 -4.25 1.69
CA MET A 318 9.78 -5.54 1.44
C MET A 318 9.58 -6.53 2.59
N ARG A 319 9.59 -6.08 3.85
CA ARG A 319 9.18 -6.89 5.02
C ARG A 319 7.74 -7.40 4.87
N PHE A 320 6.80 -6.52 4.50
CA PHE A 320 5.39 -6.85 4.27
C PHE A 320 5.24 -7.87 3.12
N LYS A 321 5.93 -7.64 2.00
CA LYS A 321 5.95 -8.51 0.82
C LYS A 321 6.43 -9.91 1.17
N LYS A 322 7.54 -10.04 1.92
CA LYS A 322 8.06 -11.32 2.42
C LYS A 322 7.00 -12.08 3.22
N MET A 323 6.35 -11.44 4.19
CA MET A 323 5.27 -12.06 5.00
C MET A 323 4.08 -12.51 4.15
N VAL A 324 3.61 -11.68 3.21
CA VAL A 324 2.49 -12.03 2.30
C VAL A 324 2.85 -13.18 1.35
N HIS A 325 4.08 -13.23 0.85
CA HIS A 325 4.57 -14.36 0.05
C HIS A 325 4.68 -15.64 0.89
N GLN A 326 5.21 -15.55 2.11
CA GLN A 326 5.30 -16.66 3.09
C GLN A 326 3.95 -17.06 3.72
N ALA A 327 2.87 -16.35 3.41
CA ALA A 327 1.52 -16.54 3.94
C ALA A 327 1.33 -16.29 5.45
N ASP A 328 2.24 -15.57 6.14
CA ASP A 328 1.90 -14.94 7.42
C ASP A 328 1.02 -13.72 7.15
N VAL A 329 -0.30 -13.95 7.20
CA VAL A 329 -1.34 -12.95 6.92
C VAL A 329 -2.04 -12.48 8.19
N GLN A 330 -1.38 -12.55 9.36
CA GLN A 330 -1.93 -12.03 10.61
C GLN A 330 -2.04 -10.51 10.56
N LEU A 331 -3.27 -10.01 10.43
CA LEU A 331 -3.57 -8.63 10.04
C LEU A 331 -3.13 -7.55 11.04
N ASP A 332 -2.90 -7.92 12.30
CA ASP A 332 -2.36 -7.02 13.33
C ASP A 332 -0.83 -6.96 13.27
N ARG A 333 -0.15 -8.06 12.90
CA ARG A 333 1.30 -8.06 12.65
C ARG A 333 1.64 -7.34 11.35
N LEU A 334 0.80 -7.51 10.33
CA LEU A 334 0.84 -6.79 9.06
C LEU A 334 0.30 -5.35 9.15
N ASP A 335 0.02 -4.81 10.34
CA ASP A 335 -0.39 -3.41 10.43
C ASP A 335 0.82 -2.50 10.13
N PRO A 336 0.78 -1.65 9.07
CA PRO A 336 1.95 -0.89 8.62
C PRO A 336 2.53 0.06 9.67
N TYR A 337 1.71 0.48 10.63
CA TYR A 337 2.14 1.34 11.72
C TYR A 337 2.75 0.53 12.86
N ILE A 338 2.27 -0.69 13.15
CA ILE A 338 2.93 -1.60 14.10
C ILE A 338 4.29 -2.04 13.54
N MET A 339 4.38 -2.40 12.25
CA MET A 339 5.65 -2.75 11.59
C MET A 339 6.67 -1.60 11.66
N MET A 340 6.22 -0.35 11.43
CA MET A 340 7.06 0.84 11.61
C MET A 340 7.50 1.01 13.07
N CYS A 341 6.61 0.82 14.03
CA CYS A 341 6.96 0.92 15.44
C CYS A 341 8.02 -0.12 15.82
N ASN A 342 7.81 -1.39 15.47
CA ASN A 342 8.73 -2.49 15.74
C ASN A 342 10.11 -2.26 15.11
N THR A 343 10.16 -1.77 13.87
CA THR A 343 11.44 -1.48 13.17
C THR A 343 12.21 -0.33 13.84
N VAL A 344 11.50 0.69 14.35
CA VAL A 344 12.11 1.75 15.17
C VAL A 344 12.56 1.22 16.55
N GLU A 345 11.82 0.28 17.15
CA GLU A 345 12.25 -0.36 18.40
C GLU A 345 13.50 -1.22 18.19
N GLU A 346 13.54 -2.06 17.15
CA GLU A 346 14.71 -2.89 16.77
C GLU A 346 15.98 -2.04 16.65
N TYR A 347 15.89 -0.93 15.91
CA TYR A 347 16.97 0.05 15.74
C TYR A 347 17.44 0.62 17.09
N LEU A 348 16.54 1.20 17.88
CA LEU A 348 16.90 1.87 19.14
C LEU A 348 17.35 0.88 20.24
N PHE A 349 16.81 -0.34 20.26
CA PHE A 349 17.29 -1.42 21.14
C PHE A 349 18.71 -1.86 20.77
N SER A 350 19.02 -2.05 19.48
CA SER A 350 20.35 -2.48 19.04
C SER A 350 21.45 -1.50 19.49
N ARG A 351 21.11 -0.21 19.51
CA ARG A 351 21.96 0.91 19.95
C ARG A 351 21.91 1.21 21.45
N ARG A 352 21.00 0.54 22.19
CA ARG A 352 20.73 0.73 23.63
C ARG A 352 20.23 2.14 23.99
N GLU A 353 19.60 2.83 23.05
CA GLU A 353 19.17 4.23 23.19
C GLU A 353 17.78 4.32 23.88
N MET A 354 17.71 3.82 25.12
CA MET A 354 16.46 3.53 25.85
C MET A 354 15.52 4.73 26.05
N ASP A 355 16.05 5.94 26.21
CA ASP A 355 15.23 7.16 26.36
C ASP A 355 14.54 7.54 25.04
N ARG A 356 15.23 7.34 23.91
CA ARG A 356 14.65 7.52 22.56
C ARG A 356 13.60 6.46 22.28
N LEU A 357 13.86 5.22 22.69
CA LEU A 357 12.91 4.11 22.58
C LEU A 357 11.60 4.41 23.32
N ASP A 358 11.67 4.96 24.54
CA ASP A 358 10.45 5.36 25.25
C ASP A 358 9.75 6.57 24.63
N LEU A 359 10.51 7.54 24.10
CA LEU A 359 9.95 8.63 23.30
C LEU A 359 9.21 8.09 22.06
N ALA A 360 9.82 7.19 21.29
CA ALA A 360 9.22 6.56 20.12
C ALA A 360 7.92 5.82 20.47
N ARG A 361 7.92 5.01 21.53
CA ARG A 361 6.72 4.32 22.05
C ARG A 361 5.62 5.31 22.45
N ARG A 362 5.97 6.45 23.08
CA ARG A 362 5.01 7.52 23.41
C ARG A 362 4.50 8.24 22.17
N CYS A 363 5.33 8.49 21.16
CA CYS A 363 4.90 9.00 19.86
C CYS A 363 3.92 8.04 19.18
N PHE A 364 4.17 6.74 19.22
CA PHE A 364 3.26 5.72 18.69
C PHE A 364 1.92 5.70 19.42
N TYR A 365 1.94 5.60 20.75
CA TYR A 365 0.76 5.64 21.60
C TYR A 365 -0.11 6.89 21.34
N PHE A 366 0.52 8.06 21.20
CA PHE A 366 -0.17 9.30 20.87
C PHE A 366 -0.68 9.39 19.42
N LYS A 367 -0.07 8.72 18.43
CA LYS A 367 -0.62 8.64 17.06
C LYS A 367 -1.78 7.64 16.97
N VAL A 368 -1.74 6.54 17.74
CA VAL A 368 -2.88 5.60 17.88
C VAL A 368 -4.06 6.26 18.60
N ASN A 369 -3.79 7.10 19.63
CA ASN A 369 -4.80 7.87 20.34
C ASN A 369 -5.95 7.00 20.91
N GLU A 370 -5.60 5.85 21.48
CA GLU A 370 -6.53 4.97 22.20
C GLU A 370 -6.13 4.90 23.69
N ALA A 371 -7.06 5.23 24.57
CA ALA A 371 -6.79 5.49 25.99
C ALA A 371 -6.82 4.20 26.85
N MET A 372 -5.64 3.67 27.21
CA MET A 372 -5.51 2.41 27.97
C MET A 372 -5.62 2.59 29.49
N SER A 373 -5.62 3.81 30.03
CA SER A 373 -5.77 4.04 31.48
C SER A 373 -7.17 3.75 32.02
N LYS A 374 -8.15 3.54 31.13
CA LYS A 374 -9.57 3.37 31.45
C LYS A 374 -9.98 1.92 31.21
N PRO A 375 -10.88 1.34 32.03
CA PRO A 375 -11.41 0.00 31.80
C PRO A 375 -12.20 -0.08 30.50
N ASP A 376 -12.36 -1.30 30.00
CA ASP A 376 -13.01 -1.60 28.73
C ASP A 376 -14.51 -1.22 28.76
N ARG A 377 -15.01 -0.68 27.64
CA ARG A 377 -16.37 -0.13 27.53
C ARG A 377 -17.28 -1.01 26.68
N GLY A 378 -17.83 -2.04 27.30
CA GLY A 378 -18.82 -2.94 26.69
C GLY A 378 -18.30 -4.36 26.47
N LEU A 379 -19.18 -5.22 25.93
CA LEU A 379 -18.95 -6.67 25.79
C LEU A 379 -18.04 -7.07 24.63
N SER A 380 -17.79 -6.16 23.67
CA SER A 380 -16.89 -6.40 22.54
C SER A 380 -15.85 -5.29 22.48
N GLN A 381 -14.59 -5.67 22.35
CA GLN A 381 -13.47 -4.73 22.25
C GLN A 381 -13.19 -4.40 20.78
N SER A 382 -12.63 -3.22 20.52
CA SER A 382 -12.10 -2.91 19.19
C SER A 382 -10.74 -3.59 19.01
N TRP A 383 -10.47 -4.15 17.82
CA TRP A 383 -9.18 -4.79 17.52
C TRP A 383 -7.98 -3.84 17.79
N ARG A 384 -8.14 -2.54 17.51
CA ARG A 384 -7.15 -1.48 17.79
C ARG A 384 -6.80 -1.39 19.27
N ARG A 385 -7.76 -1.66 20.16
CA ARG A 385 -7.61 -1.64 21.62
C ARG A 385 -6.91 -2.90 22.15
N GLU A 386 -7.12 -4.04 21.52
CA GLU A 386 -6.38 -5.27 21.84
C GLU A 386 -4.91 -5.13 21.42
N ALA A 387 -4.66 -4.78 20.15
CA ALA A 387 -3.29 -4.65 19.63
C ALA A 387 -2.43 -3.61 20.38
N ILE A 388 -3.00 -2.46 20.76
CA ILE A 388 -2.25 -1.48 21.59
C ILE A 388 -2.10 -1.94 23.05
N ARG A 389 -2.98 -2.80 23.58
CA ARG A 389 -2.81 -3.42 24.91
C ARG A 389 -1.66 -4.44 24.88
N GLU A 390 -1.57 -5.27 23.86
CA GLU A 390 -0.45 -6.21 23.69
C GLU A 390 0.89 -5.46 23.65
N LEU A 391 0.98 -4.39 22.86
CA LEU A 391 2.16 -3.50 22.81
C LEU A 391 2.46 -2.88 24.18
N VAL A 392 1.50 -2.21 24.82
CA VAL A 392 1.65 -1.57 26.13
C VAL A 392 2.09 -2.55 27.23
N ASN A 393 1.58 -3.78 27.20
CA ASN A 393 2.00 -4.85 28.10
C ASN A 393 3.47 -5.26 27.83
N SER A 394 3.85 -5.44 26.56
CA SER A 394 5.23 -5.77 26.17
C SER A 394 6.25 -4.68 26.54
N TRP A 395 5.80 -3.41 26.57
CA TRP A 395 6.60 -2.26 26.98
C TRP A 395 6.78 -2.13 28.50
N GLY A 396 6.09 -2.96 29.31
CA GLY A 396 6.15 -2.91 30.77
C GLY A 396 5.61 -1.61 31.38
N TRP A 397 4.75 -0.87 30.67
CA TRP A 397 4.27 0.44 31.11
C TRP A 397 3.26 0.34 32.27
N SER A 398 3.50 1.07 33.35
CA SER A 398 2.64 1.06 34.54
C SER A 398 1.32 1.81 34.33
N GLN A 399 0.28 1.42 35.09
CA GLN A 399 -1.02 2.10 35.08
C GLN A 399 -0.92 3.60 35.42
N SER A 400 0.06 3.99 36.25
CA SER A 400 0.37 5.39 36.55
C SER A 400 0.87 6.14 35.30
N LYS A 401 1.77 5.52 34.51
CA LYS A 401 2.23 6.07 33.23
C LYS A 401 1.09 6.22 32.24
N LEU A 402 0.26 5.18 32.06
CA LEU A 402 -0.91 5.23 31.17
C LEU A 402 -1.89 6.33 31.56
N THR A 403 -2.24 6.43 32.85
CA THR A 403 -3.10 7.49 33.39
C THR A 403 -2.51 8.88 33.10
N THR A 404 -1.20 9.02 33.25
CA THR A 404 -0.49 10.27 32.97
C THR A 404 -0.51 10.62 31.48
N LEU A 405 -0.30 9.66 30.57
CA LEU A 405 -0.34 9.87 29.12
C LEU A 405 -1.75 10.23 28.63
N ASP A 406 -2.78 9.52 29.10
CA ASP A 406 -4.18 9.76 28.72
C ASP A 406 -4.70 11.13 29.22
N GLN A 407 -4.08 11.69 30.26
CA GLN A 407 -4.33 13.03 30.76
C GLN A 407 -3.56 14.14 30.00
N ARG A 408 -2.99 13.88 28.81
CA ARG A 408 -2.23 14.88 28.03
C ARG A 408 -2.93 16.23 27.81
N ARG A 409 -4.26 16.26 27.67
CA ARG A 409 -5.05 17.51 27.56
C ARG A 409 -5.16 18.32 28.87
N GLN A 410 -4.69 17.77 29.99
CA GLN A 410 -4.74 18.34 31.34
C GLN A 410 -3.34 18.54 31.94
N TRP A 411 -2.27 18.36 31.14
CA TRP A 411 -0.90 18.54 31.59
C TRP A 411 -0.61 20.00 31.97
N LYS A 412 0.02 20.20 33.13
CA LYS A 412 0.53 21.51 33.57
C LYS A 412 1.64 21.99 32.63
N ILE A 413 1.75 23.30 32.44
CA ILE A 413 2.67 23.96 31.49
C ILE A 413 4.10 23.40 31.56
N LYS A 414 4.65 23.19 32.77
CA LYS A 414 6.00 22.60 32.95
C LYS A 414 6.16 21.28 32.19
N ARG A 415 5.18 20.37 32.28
CA ARG A 415 5.20 19.06 31.61
C ARG A 415 5.04 19.18 30.09
N VAL A 416 4.27 20.17 29.62
CA VAL A 416 4.13 20.46 28.18
C VAL A 416 5.44 20.99 27.61
N LEU A 417 6.20 21.79 28.37
CA LEU A 417 7.53 22.24 28.01
C LEU A 417 8.55 21.10 28.06
N GLU A 418 8.58 20.29 29.13
CA GLU A 418 9.42 19.10 29.24
C GLU A 418 9.25 18.15 28.04
N GLU A 419 8.00 17.84 27.67
CA GLU A 419 7.71 17.03 26.47
C GLU A 419 8.16 17.74 25.18
N ARG A 420 7.89 19.05 25.04
CA ARG A 420 8.28 19.81 23.83
C ARG A 420 9.79 19.86 23.64
N HIS A 421 10.58 19.96 24.72
CA HIS A 421 12.03 19.88 24.65
C HIS A 421 12.48 18.52 24.12
N LEU A 422 11.98 17.41 24.70
CA LEU A 422 12.30 16.06 24.21
C LEU A 422 11.96 15.87 22.71
N LEU A 423 10.82 16.41 22.25
CA LEU A 423 10.44 16.36 20.83
C LEU A 423 11.39 17.18 19.94
N VAL A 424 11.80 18.38 20.36
CA VAL A 424 12.70 19.26 19.58
C VAL A 424 14.14 18.74 19.59
N ASP A 425 14.62 18.25 20.73
CA ASP A 425 15.97 17.68 20.87
C ASP A 425 16.12 16.42 20.01
N GLU A 426 15.07 15.59 19.94
CA GLU A 426 15.03 14.39 19.09
C GLU A 426 15.01 14.77 17.60
N LEU A 427 14.12 15.68 17.17
CA LEU A 427 14.10 16.17 15.78
C LEU A 427 15.46 16.77 15.36
N THR A 428 16.12 17.50 16.26
CA THR A 428 17.43 18.11 16.04
C THR A 428 18.55 17.06 15.98
N ARG A 429 18.48 16.03 16.83
CA ARG A 429 19.41 14.89 16.82
C ARG A 429 19.31 14.12 15.50
N SER A 430 18.10 13.74 15.12
CA SER A 430 17.84 12.93 13.94
C SER A 430 18.20 13.64 12.65
N TYR A 431 17.93 14.94 12.55
CA TYR A 431 18.39 15.75 11.41
C TYR A 431 19.92 15.66 11.24
N ARG A 432 20.68 15.82 12.32
CA ARG A 432 22.16 15.70 12.32
C ARG A 432 22.69 14.27 12.12
N ALA A 433 21.83 13.27 12.10
CA ALA A 433 22.17 11.88 11.79
C ALA A 433 21.82 11.49 10.34
N LEU A 434 21.06 12.35 9.65
CA LEU A 434 20.54 12.16 8.29
C LEU A 434 20.91 13.35 7.36
N SER A 435 21.94 14.12 7.75
CA SER A 435 22.55 15.24 7.01
C SER A 435 24.07 15.20 7.10
#